data_AF-A0A8W8N1Y8-F1
#
_entry.id   AF-A0A8W8N1Y8-F1
#
_cell.length_a   1.000
_cell.length_b   1.000
_cell.length_c   1.000
_cell.angle_alpha   90.00
_cell.angle_beta   90.00
_cell.angle_gamma   90.00
#
_symmetry.space_group_name_H-M   'P 1'
#
loop_
_entity.id
_entity.type
_entity.pdbx_description
1 polymer ?
#
loop_
_entity_poly.entity_id
_entity_poly.type
_entity_poly.pdbx_seq_one_letter_code
_entity_poly.pdbx_strand_id
1 'polypeptide(L)'
;KLPIEIGRWFNIPRENRICKLCTCNEIGDEFHYLFKCTDVYISNSRVRCLPKYFITNPNVVKFEKLFNVTNINQLTNICKLLDTIFERVSSLG
;
A
#
# COMPACT_ATOMS: atom_id res chain seq x y z
N LYS A 1 5.48 -10.06 -1.35
CA LYS A 1 5.28 -10.12 0.12
C LYS A 1 5.79 -8.82 0.75
N LEU A 2 5.13 -8.27 1.76
CA LEU A 2 5.43 -6.92 2.28
C LEU A 2 6.55 -6.94 3.34
N PRO A 3 7.31 -5.83 3.54
CA PRO A 3 8.33 -5.73 4.58
C PRO A 3 7.83 -6.10 5.99
N ILE A 4 6.60 -5.70 6.35
CA ILE A 4 6.02 -6.01 7.67
C ILE A 4 5.89 -7.53 7.92
N GLU A 5 5.57 -8.29 6.87
CA GLU A 5 5.37 -9.74 6.88
C GLU A 5 6.73 -10.46 6.84
N ILE A 6 7.57 -10.14 5.86
CA ILE A 6 8.87 -10.78 5.67
C ILE A 6 9.76 -10.53 6.88
N GLY A 7 9.83 -9.28 7.35
CA GLY A 7 10.66 -8.94 8.50
C GLY A 7 10.22 -9.63 9.78
N ARG A 8 8.95 -10.00 9.91
CA ARG A 8 8.47 -10.82 11.03
C ARG A 8 9.10 -12.21 11.01
N TRP A 9 9.18 -12.86 9.86
CA TRP A 9 9.76 -14.20 9.74
C TRP A 9 11.25 -14.24 10.03
N PHE A 10 11.96 -13.15 9.72
CA PHE A 10 13.39 -13.01 9.99
C PHE A 10 13.70 -12.34 11.34
N ASN A 11 12.72 -12.18 12.23
CA ASN A 11 12.89 -11.49 13.53
C ASN A 11 13.53 -10.09 13.43
N ILE A 12 13.30 -9.38 12.33
CA ILE A 12 13.71 -7.98 12.17
C ILE A 12 12.85 -7.13 13.11
N PRO A 13 13.42 -6.20 13.91
CA PRO A 13 12.65 -5.29 14.76
C PRO A 13 11.60 -4.52 13.94
N ARG A 14 10.41 -4.26 14.52
CA ARG A 14 9.25 -3.72 13.78
C ARG A 14 9.57 -2.38 13.12
N GLU A 15 10.29 -1.53 13.83
CA GLU A 15 10.80 -0.24 13.40
C GLU A 15 11.72 -0.31 12.17
N ASN A 16 12.35 -1.47 11.92
CA ASN A 16 13.23 -1.70 10.78
C ASN A 16 12.54 -2.35 9.58
N ARG A 17 11.23 -2.65 9.66
CA ARG A 17 10.44 -3.26 8.58
C ARG A 17 9.90 -2.20 7.62
N ILE A 18 10.81 -1.37 7.12
CA ILE A 18 10.49 -0.15 6.37
C ILE A 18 10.19 -0.42 4.89
N CYS A 19 9.40 0.46 4.28
CA CYS A 19 9.24 0.52 2.84
C CYS A 19 10.54 0.99 2.18
N LYS A 20 11.10 0.18 1.28
CA LYS A 20 12.35 0.50 0.54
C LYS A 20 12.12 1.22 -0.79
N LEU A 21 10.86 1.39 -1.21
CA LEU A 21 10.49 2.02 -2.48
C LEU A 21 10.36 3.55 -2.38
N CYS A 22 10.22 4.08 -1.17
CA CYS A 22 10.02 5.50 -0.93
C CYS A 22 10.98 6.00 0.15
N THR A 23 11.14 7.31 0.23
CA THR A 23 12.05 7.97 1.19
C THR A 23 11.38 8.37 2.50
N CYS A 24 10.11 7.97 2.72
CA CYS A 24 9.36 8.34 3.92
C CYS A 24 9.85 7.65 5.21
N ASN A 25 10.68 6.61 5.09
CA ASN A 25 11.18 5.83 6.23
C ASN A 25 10.05 5.32 7.17
N GLU A 26 8.90 4.99 6.59
CA GLU A 26 7.76 4.42 7.30
C GLU A 26 7.73 2.89 7.16
N ILE A 27 7.00 2.23 8.06
CA ILE A 27 6.76 0.78 8.01
C ILE A 27 6.09 0.42 6.67
N GLY A 28 6.64 -0.58 5.98
CA GLY A 28 6.11 -1.11 4.74
C GLY A 28 4.96 -2.09 4.98
N ASP A 29 3.81 -1.57 5.39
CA ASP A 29 2.55 -2.31 5.57
C ASP A 29 1.47 -1.90 4.54
N GLU A 30 0.33 -2.58 4.58
CA GLU A 30 -0.79 -2.38 3.67
C GLU A 30 -1.28 -0.93 3.68
N PHE A 31 -1.33 -0.30 4.86
CA PHE A 31 -1.79 1.07 5.01
C PHE A 31 -0.82 2.04 4.33
N HIS A 32 0.48 1.88 4.56
CA HIS A 32 1.50 2.69 3.90
C HIS A 32 1.39 2.57 2.38
N TYR A 33 1.38 1.36 1.81
CA TYR A 33 1.34 1.19 0.35
C TYR A 33 0.04 1.72 -0.29
N LEU A 34 -1.12 1.43 0.32
CA LEU A 34 -2.41 1.82 -0.23
C LEU A 34 -2.71 3.32 -0.11
N PHE A 35 -2.10 4.03 0.85
CA PHE A 35 -2.52 5.41 1.16
C PHE A 35 -1.39 6.45 1.18
N LYS A 36 -0.16 6.07 1.54
CA LYS A 36 0.92 7.02 1.86
C LYS A 36 2.15 6.93 0.97
N CYS A 37 2.50 5.73 0.49
CA CYS A 37 3.74 5.47 -0.23
C CYS A 37 3.94 6.45 -1.38
N THR A 38 5.08 7.13 -1.39
CA THR A 38 5.42 8.16 -2.38
C THR A 38 6.23 7.63 -3.57
N ASP A 39 6.41 6.32 -3.69
CA ASP A 39 6.91 5.70 -4.92
C ASP A 39 6.07 6.17 -6.11
N VAL A 40 6.73 6.61 -7.18
CA VAL A 40 6.07 7.27 -8.31
C VAL A 40 5.06 6.35 -9.02
N TYR A 41 5.34 5.06 -9.11
CA TYR A 41 4.45 4.11 -9.78
C TYR A 41 3.24 3.79 -8.91
N ILE A 42 3.47 3.54 -7.61
CA ILE A 42 2.38 3.26 -6.66
C ILE A 42 1.48 4.50 -6.50
N SER A 43 2.06 5.69 -6.37
CA SER A 43 1.28 6.93 -6.21
C SER A 43 0.43 7.25 -7.44
N ASN A 44 0.96 7.08 -8.66
CA ASN A 44 0.19 7.25 -9.89
C ASN A 44 -0.92 6.20 -10.03
N SER A 45 -0.62 4.93 -9.74
CA SER A 45 -1.61 3.86 -9.77
C SER A 45 -2.73 4.11 -8.76
N ARG A 46 -2.38 4.61 -7.55
CA ARG A 46 -3.34 4.96 -6.50
C ARG A 46 -4.31 6.06 -6.94
N VAL A 47 -3.82 7.12 -7.59
CA VAL A 47 -4.68 8.22 -8.10
C VAL A 47 -5.62 7.72 -9.20
N ARG A 48 -5.18 6.76 -10.01
CA ARG A 48 -6.00 6.17 -11.08
C ARG A 48 -7.06 5.20 -10.54
N CYS A 49 -6.73 4.44 -9.51
CA CYS A 49 -7.55 3.32 -9.03
C CYS A 49 -8.50 3.72 -7.89
N LEU A 50 -8.13 4.69 -7.06
CA LEU A 50 -8.92 5.07 -5.89
C LEU A 50 -9.62 6.42 -6.07
N PRO A 51 -10.89 6.54 -5.63
CA PRO A 51 -11.54 7.83 -5.51
C PRO A 51 -10.77 8.81 -4.63
N LYS A 52 -10.82 10.11 -4.96
CA LYS A 52 -10.16 11.20 -4.21
C LYS A 52 -10.48 11.16 -2.70
N TYR A 53 -11.67 10.70 -2.33
CA TYR A 53 -12.08 10.48 -0.94
C TYR A 53 -11.06 9.65 -0.13
N PHE A 54 -10.53 8.56 -0.71
CA PHE A 54 -9.58 7.68 -0.04
C PHE A 54 -8.17 8.28 0.00
N ILE A 55 -7.80 9.09 -1.00
CA ILE A 55 -6.46 9.65 -1.16
C ILE A 55 -6.23 10.85 -0.23
N THR A 56 -7.20 11.76 -0.15
CA THR A 56 -7.06 12.98 0.63
C THR A 56 -7.15 12.67 2.12
N ASN A 57 -6.16 13.09 2.92
CA ASN A 57 -6.13 12.91 4.38
C ASN A 57 -6.44 11.46 4.82
N PRO A 58 -5.54 10.50 4.51
CA PRO A 58 -5.75 9.09 4.76
C PRO A 58 -5.83 8.77 6.26
N ASN A 59 -6.70 7.86 6.65
CA ASN A 59 -6.89 7.45 8.04
C ASN A 59 -7.47 6.03 8.13
N VAL A 60 -7.51 5.49 9.35
CA VAL A 60 -7.96 4.11 9.62
C VAL A 60 -9.42 3.88 9.25
N VAL A 61 -10.31 4.88 9.43
CA VAL A 61 -11.73 4.76 9.03
C VAL A 61 -11.89 4.64 7.52
N LYS A 62 -11.06 5.35 6.74
CA LYS A 62 -11.03 5.23 5.27
C LYS A 62 -10.44 3.90 4.83
N PHE A 63 -9.44 3.40 5.54
CA PHE A 63 -8.86 2.08 5.32
C PHE A 63 -9.91 0.98 5.53
N GLU A 64 -10.61 1.00 6.66
CA GLU A 64 -11.72 0.08 6.95
C GLU A 64 -12.80 0.14 5.88
N LYS A 65 -13.22 1.34 5.46
CA LYS A 65 -14.20 1.50 4.38
C LYS A 65 -13.72 0.92 3.06
N LEU A 66 -12.44 1.08 2.71
CA LEU A 66 -11.87 0.54 1.47
C LEU A 66 -11.91 -0.99 1.47
N PHE A 67 -11.65 -1.62 2.62
CA PHE A 67 -11.65 -3.07 2.79
C PHE A 67 -13.07 -3.68 2.80
N ASN A 68 -14.10 -2.86 3.03
CA ASN A 68 -15.50 -3.27 3.01
C ASN A 68 -16.24 -2.84 1.73
N VAL A 69 -15.53 -2.44 0.69
CA VAL A 69 -16.14 -2.13 -0.62
C VAL A 69 -16.72 -3.40 -1.24
N THR A 70 -17.98 -3.34 -1.66
CA THR A 70 -18.67 -4.44 -2.36
C THR A 70 -18.90 -4.17 -3.85
N ASN A 71 -18.66 -2.93 -4.29
CA ASN A 71 -18.83 -2.55 -5.70
C ASN A 71 -17.73 -3.20 -6.56
N ILE A 72 -18.12 -4.02 -7.54
CA ILE A 72 -17.20 -4.80 -8.39
C ILE A 72 -16.21 -3.92 -9.15
N ASN A 73 -16.62 -2.75 -9.64
CA ASN A 73 -15.73 -1.86 -10.38
C ASN A 73 -14.65 -1.26 -9.46
N GLN A 74 -15.05 -0.86 -8.25
CA GLN A 74 -14.09 -0.39 -7.24
C GLN A 74 -13.16 -1.50 -6.78
N LEU A 75 -13.68 -2.70 -6.52
CA LEU A 75 -12.88 -3.89 -6.20
C LEU A 75 -11.85 -4.19 -7.29
N THR A 76 -12.27 -4.16 -8.55
CA THR A 76 -11.38 -4.38 -9.70
C THR A 76 -10.25 -3.35 -9.74
N ASN A 77 -10.54 -2.09 -9.45
CA ASN A 77 -9.51 -1.05 -9.38
C ASN A 77 -8.57 -1.24 -8.18
N ILE A 78 -9.10 -1.67 -7.03
CA ILE A 78 -8.28 -2.03 -5.86
C ILE A 78 -7.34 -3.17 -6.22
N CYS A 79 -7.80 -4.23 -6.89
CA CYS A 79 -6.94 -5.33 -7.35
C CYS A 79 -5.81 -4.84 -8.26
N LYS A 80 -6.10 -3.98 -9.25
CA LYS A 80 -5.07 -3.39 -10.12
C LYS A 80 -4.00 -2.60 -9.34
N LEU A 81 -4.42 -1.88 -8.30
CA LEU A 81 -3.50 -1.17 -7.42
C LEU A 81 -2.64 -2.16 -6.62
N LEU A 82 -3.24 -3.23 -6.08
CA LEU A 82 -2.53 -4.28 -5.36
C LEU A 82 -1.51 -4.97 -6.26
N ASP A 83 -1.87 -5.30 -7.51
CA ASP A 83 -0.94 -5.87 -8.49
C ASP A 83 0.26 -4.94 -8.71
N THR A 84 0.01 -3.64 -8.92
CA THR A 84 1.09 -2.64 -9.04
C THR A 84 1.99 -2.63 -7.80
N ILE A 85 1.40 -2.65 -6.60
CA ILE A 85 2.15 -2.65 -5.34
C ILE A 85 3.02 -3.92 -5.25
N PHE A 86 2.45 -5.10 -5.52
CA PHE A 86 3.18 -6.36 -5.40
C PHE A 86 4.27 -6.51 -6.45
N GLU A 87 4.06 -6.06 -7.68
CA GLU A 87 5.10 -5.98 -8.72
C GLU A 87 6.27 -5.11 -8.25
N ARG A 88 5.98 -3.89 -7.78
CA ARG A 88 7.00 -2.94 -7.33
C ARG A 88 7.75 -3.42 -6.10
N VAL A 89 7.06 -4.02 -5.13
CA VAL A 89 7.70 -4.55 -3.92
C VAL A 89 8.57 -5.77 -4.25
N SER A 90 8.14 -6.61 -5.21
CA SER A 90 8.90 -7.79 -5.60
C SER A 90 10.12 -7.46 -6.46
N SER A 91 10.12 -6.34 -7.20
CA SER A 91 11.29 -5.90 -8.00
C SER A 91 12.48 -5.41 -7.16
N LEU A 92 12.34 -5.34 -5.83
CA LEU A 92 13.45 -5.04 -4.91
C LEU A 92 14.26 -6.28 -4.52
N GLY A 93 13.81 -7.47 -4.92
CA GLY A 93 14.45 -8.76 -4.67
C GLY A 93 15.16 -9.29 -5.90
#